data_AF-A0A6L6X4A3-F1
#
_entry.id   AF-A0A6L6X4A3-F1
#
_cell.length_a   1.000
_cell.length_b   1.000
_cell.length_c   1.000
_cell.angle_alpha   90.00
_cell.angle_beta   90.00
_cell.angle_gamma   90.00
#
_symmetry.space_group_name_H-M   'P 1'
#
loop_
_entity.id
_entity.type
_entity.pdbx_description
1 polymer ?
#
loop_
_entity_poly.entity_id
_entity_poly.type
_entity_poly.pdbx_seq_one_letter_code
_entity_poly.pdbx_strand_id
1 'polypeptide(L)'
;MSTEPSPDPDRAETASDDERRQLMSERDSAADDRERLADEREQRADEREQRADDRETAADDRERLADDREQRADDRETAADDRERDLDDREKRADHRDRASGEKVPSYRRRSYEAIERARAMVAESEQKLLRSKASLRRADARDVREQRAVDLESAASARHRADDCEPSSEQLHGRVAHLSEQLVEVARALADAQEALAEHHERLAEQQPQNAALHRPQAERARHAAQYLRELPQSGAVRLRQ
;
A
#
# COMPACT_ATOMS: atom_id res chain seq x y z
N MET A 1 -18.08 74.50 47.78
CA MET A 1 -18.14 73.78 46.50
C MET A 1 -16.81 73.08 46.32
N SER A 2 -16.80 71.76 46.49
CA SER A 2 -15.59 70.95 46.35
C SER A 2 -15.33 70.74 44.87
N THR A 3 -14.28 71.35 44.35
CA THR A 3 -13.80 71.10 42.98
C THR A 3 -13.08 69.76 43.01
N GLU A 4 -13.71 68.71 42.47
CA GLU A 4 -12.99 67.48 42.15
C GLU A 4 -11.88 67.82 41.14
N PRO A 5 -10.64 67.39 41.37
CA PRO A 5 -9.57 67.62 40.41
C PRO A 5 -9.84 66.78 39.16
N SER A 6 -9.93 67.44 38.00
CA SER A 6 -10.00 66.77 36.70
C SER A 6 -8.86 65.75 36.57
N PRO A 7 -9.13 64.53 36.09
CA PRO A 7 -8.08 63.53 35.91
C PRO A 7 -7.08 64.02 34.85
N ASP A 8 -5.79 64.01 35.20
CA ASP A 8 -4.70 64.36 34.28
C ASP A 8 -4.73 63.42 33.06
N PRO A 9 -4.82 63.96 31.83
CA PRO A 9 -4.90 63.15 30.61
C PRO A 9 -3.67 62.24 30.41
N ASP A 10 -2.48 62.71 30.81
CA ASP A 10 -1.23 61.94 30.75
C ASP A 10 -1.25 60.67 31.63
N ARG A 11 -2.03 60.69 32.72
CA ARG A 11 -2.17 59.53 33.63
C ARG A 11 -3.11 58.45 33.08
N ALA A 12 -4.05 58.84 32.22
CA ALA A 12 -4.95 57.91 31.55
C ALA A 12 -4.30 57.26 30.31
N GLU A 13 -3.48 58.01 29.56
CA GLU A 13 -2.71 57.46 28.43
C GLU A 13 -1.62 56.47 28.89
N THR A 14 -0.88 56.80 29.96
CA THR A 14 0.16 55.90 30.50
C THR A 14 -0.40 54.60 31.10
N ALA A 15 -1.57 54.65 31.74
CA ALA A 15 -2.26 53.45 32.23
C ALA A 15 -2.73 52.55 31.07
N SER A 16 -3.22 53.13 29.97
CA SER A 16 -3.59 52.40 28.75
C SER A 16 -2.38 51.75 28.07
N ASP A 17 -1.22 52.42 28.06
CA ASP A 17 0.01 51.86 27.47
C ASP A 17 0.60 50.71 28.29
N ASP A 18 0.53 50.78 29.62
CA ASP A 18 0.97 49.69 30.50
C ASP A 18 0.06 48.45 30.39
N GLU A 19 -1.27 48.64 30.28
CA GLU A 19 -2.21 47.54 29.97
C GLU A 19 -1.91 46.90 28.60
N ARG A 20 -1.58 47.71 27.59
CA ARG A 20 -1.21 47.22 26.26
C ARG A 20 0.08 46.39 26.28
N ARG A 21 1.07 46.82 27.06
CA ARG A 21 2.33 46.08 27.27
C ARG A 21 2.11 44.77 28.00
N GLN A 22 1.24 44.75 29.02
CA GLN A 22 0.87 43.51 29.71
C GLN A 22 0.19 42.53 28.77
N LEU A 23 -0.78 42.97 27.96
CA LEU A 23 -1.45 42.13 26.97
C LEU A 23 -0.50 41.59 25.88
N MET A 24 0.51 42.37 25.48
CA MET A 24 1.56 41.90 24.56
C MET A 24 2.44 40.84 25.23
N SER A 25 2.89 41.08 26.47
CA SER A 25 3.70 40.11 27.22
C SER A 25 2.97 38.79 27.47
N GLU A 26 1.66 38.84 27.77
CA GLU A 26 0.82 37.66 27.91
C GLU A 26 0.66 36.91 26.59
N ARG A 27 0.52 37.64 25.47
CA ARG A 27 0.42 37.05 24.13
C ARG A 27 1.72 36.35 23.72
N ASP A 28 2.87 36.96 24.00
CA ASP A 28 4.18 36.39 23.71
C ASP A 28 4.41 35.13 24.56
N SER A 29 4.11 35.19 25.87
CA SER A 29 4.18 34.00 26.74
C SER A 29 3.26 32.87 26.25
N ALA A 30 2.05 33.22 25.80
CA ALA A 30 1.12 32.25 25.21
C ALA A 30 1.56 31.73 23.83
N ALA A 31 2.44 32.43 23.12
CA ALA A 31 3.06 31.96 21.87
C ALA A 31 4.19 30.98 22.17
N ASP A 32 5.08 31.32 23.12
CA ASP A 32 6.17 30.44 23.58
C ASP A 32 5.63 29.11 24.15
N ASP A 33 4.55 29.17 24.93
CA ASP A 33 3.88 27.96 25.44
C ASP A 33 3.29 27.10 24.31
N ARG A 34 2.78 27.73 23.24
CA ARG A 34 2.26 27.02 22.07
C ARG A 34 3.38 26.37 21.26
N GLU A 35 4.51 27.03 21.12
CA GLU A 35 5.71 26.50 20.45
C GLU A 35 6.25 25.28 21.20
N ARG A 36 6.46 25.39 22.52
CA ARG A 36 6.85 24.24 23.36
C ARG A 36 5.90 23.06 23.24
N LEU A 37 4.59 23.31 23.23
CA LEU A 37 3.59 22.25 23.06
C LEU A 37 3.62 21.63 21.65
N ALA A 38 4.03 22.38 20.63
CA ALA A 38 4.23 21.85 19.29
C ALA A 38 5.48 20.93 19.26
N ASP A 39 6.60 21.37 19.82
CA ASP A 39 7.84 20.59 19.92
C ASP A 39 7.61 19.27 20.70
N GLU A 40 6.90 19.32 21.82
CA GLU A 40 6.54 18.12 22.59
C GLU A 40 5.66 17.15 21.78
N ARG A 41 4.80 17.68 20.89
CA ARG A 41 3.96 16.84 20.02
C ARG A 41 4.76 16.19 18.91
N GLU A 42 5.72 16.91 18.35
CA GLU A 42 6.65 16.42 17.33
C GLU A 42 7.53 15.30 17.89
N GLN A 43 8.19 15.52 19.03
CA GLN A 43 9.00 14.48 19.69
C GLN A 43 8.18 13.20 19.98
N ARG A 44 6.92 13.36 20.43
CA ARG A 44 6.03 12.20 20.62
C ARG A 44 5.60 11.53 19.32
N ALA A 45 5.57 12.25 18.20
CA ALA A 45 5.31 11.67 16.90
C ALA A 45 6.52 10.85 16.43
N ASP A 46 7.73 11.39 16.57
CA ASP A 46 8.98 10.69 16.24
C ASP A 46 9.14 9.40 17.05
N GLU A 47 8.88 9.45 18.37
CA GLU A 47 8.89 8.24 19.21
C GLU A 47 7.87 7.18 18.76
N ARG A 48 6.72 7.60 18.24
CA ARG A 48 5.70 6.67 17.72
C ARG A 48 6.14 6.05 16.40
N GLU A 49 6.81 6.82 15.54
CA GLU A 49 7.38 6.36 14.28
C GLU A 49 8.49 5.34 14.52
N GLN A 50 9.48 5.64 15.37
CA GLN A 50 10.53 4.69 15.73
C GLN A 50 9.98 3.37 16.28
N ARG A 51 8.95 3.43 17.14
CA ARG A 51 8.28 2.21 17.64
C ARG A 51 7.52 1.45 16.55
N ALA A 52 7.06 2.11 15.49
CA ALA A 52 6.45 1.45 14.35
C ALA A 52 7.52 0.72 13.53
N ASP A 53 8.65 1.38 13.26
CA ASP A 53 9.79 0.82 12.52
C ASP A 53 10.38 -0.41 13.23
N ASP A 54 10.52 -0.34 14.56
CA ASP A 54 10.97 -1.48 15.38
C ASP A 54 10.03 -2.68 15.24
N ARG A 55 8.71 -2.44 15.22
CA ARG A 55 7.70 -3.50 15.06
C ARG A 55 7.74 -4.10 13.67
N GLU A 56 7.95 -3.29 12.64
CA GLU A 56 8.09 -3.74 11.26
C GLU A 56 9.35 -4.59 11.10
N THR A 57 10.50 -4.13 11.59
CA THR A 57 11.75 -4.90 11.62
C THR A 57 11.55 -6.24 12.32
N ALA A 58 10.90 -6.26 13.49
CA ALA A 58 10.61 -7.50 14.18
C ALA A 58 9.62 -8.42 13.43
N ALA A 59 8.70 -7.87 12.64
CA ALA A 59 7.80 -8.66 11.80
C ALA A 59 8.58 -9.32 10.64
N ASP A 60 9.44 -8.55 9.98
CA ASP A 60 10.31 -9.02 8.91
C ASP A 60 11.27 -10.12 9.38
N ASP A 61 11.84 -9.99 10.59
CA ASP A 61 12.69 -11.02 11.18
C ASP A 61 11.93 -12.35 11.40
N ARG A 62 10.67 -12.27 11.85
CA ARG A 62 9.82 -13.44 12.02
C ARG A 62 9.47 -14.09 10.68
N GLU A 63 9.24 -13.28 9.65
CA GLU A 63 8.97 -13.75 8.29
C GLU A 63 10.17 -14.51 7.72
N ARG A 64 11.38 -13.94 7.79
CA ARG A 64 12.61 -14.63 7.36
C ARG A 64 12.83 -15.94 8.09
N LEU A 65 12.56 -15.97 9.40
CA LEU A 65 12.67 -17.20 10.19
C LEU A 65 11.59 -18.24 9.83
N ALA A 66 10.43 -17.82 9.35
CA ALA A 66 9.40 -18.73 8.86
C ALA A 66 9.83 -19.35 7.53
N ASP A 67 10.38 -18.55 6.61
CA ASP A 67 10.89 -19.01 5.32
C ASP A 67 12.05 -20.01 5.48
N ASP A 68 12.96 -19.73 6.42
CA ASP A 68 14.04 -20.64 6.83
C ASP A 68 13.53 -21.99 7.35
N ARG A 69 12.36 -22.03 8.00
CA ARG A 69 11.76 -23.28 8.47
C ARG A 69 11.08 -24.03 7.32
N GLU A 70 10.47 -23.29 6.40
CA GLU A 70 9.85 -23.83 5.19
C GLU A 70 10.90 -24.49 4.30
N GLN A 71 12.02 -23.83 4.03
CA GLN A 71 13.13 -24.40 3.25
C GLN A 71 13.65 -25.71 3.87
N ARG A 72 13.84 -25.75 5.19
CA ARG A 72 14.24 -26.98 5.90
C ARG A 72 13.17 -28.08 5.87
N ALA A 73 11.90 -27.73 5.67
CA ALA A 73 10.83 -28.71 5.49
C ALA A 73 10.89 -29.28 4.07
N ASP A 74 11.09 -28.44 3.05
CA ASP A 74 11.25 -28.84 1.66
C ASP A 74 12.46 -29.76 1.44
N ASP A 75 13.57 -29.49 2.12
CA ASP A 75 14.75 -30.37 2.08
C ASP A 75 14.45 -31.75 2.68
N ARG A 76 13.68 -31.80 3.78
CA ARG A 76 13.26 -33.05 4.43
C ARG A 76 12.29 -33.85 3.57
N GLU A 77 11.41 -33.16 2.86
CA GLU A 77 10.45 -33.72 1.92
C GLU A 77 11.17 -34.32 0.70
N THR A 78 12.12 -33.58 0.11
CA THR A 78 13.00 -34.09 -0.96
C THR A 78 13.75 -35.36 -0.53
N ALA A 79 14.29 -35.37 0.70
CA ALA A 79 14.95 -36.57 1.23
C ALA A 79 13.98 -37.73 1.49
N ALA A 80 12.69 -37.46 1.73
CA ALA A 80 11.65 -38.49 1.84
C ALA A 80 11.30 -39.07 0.46
N ASP A 81 11.16 -38.22 -0.57
CA ASP A 81 10.93 -38.62 -1.95
C ASP A 81 12.02 -39.59 -2.44
N ASP A 82 13.29 -39.27 -2.17
CA ASP A 82 14.41 -40.13 -2.54
C ASP A 82 14.40 -41.48 -1.81
N ARG A 83 14.04 -41.48 -0.51
CA ARG A 83 13.87 -42.73 0.25
C ARG A 83 12.72 -43.58 -0.30
N GLU A 84 11.62 -42.97 -0.75
CA GLU A 84 10.51 -43.70 -1.35
C GLU A 84 10.91 -44.35 -2.67
N ARG A 85 11.65 -43.64 -3.53
CA ARG A 85 12.21 -44.20 -4.78
C ARG A 85 13.13 -45.40 -4.51
N ASP A 86 14.00 -45.27 -3.51
CA ASP A 86 14.88 -46.36 -3.08
C ASP A 86 14.11 -47.58 -2.58
N LEU A 87 13.03 -47.37 -1.82
CA LEU A 87 12.15 -48.45 -1.34
C LEU A 87 11.42 -49.13 -2.50
N ASP A 88 10.89 -48.36 -3.45
CA ASP A 88 10.25 -48.88 -4.66
C ASP A 88 11.21 -49.76 -5.48
N ASP A 89 12.47 -49.38 -5.57
CA ASP A 89 13.48 -50.17 -6.28
C ASP A 89 13.92 -51.42 -5.50
N ARG A 90 13.89 -51.38 -4.17
CA ARG A 90 14.11 -52.57 -3.32
C ARG A 90 12.94 -53.53 -3.42
N GLU A 91 11.70 -53.03 -3.46
CA GLU A 91 10.48 -53.80 -3.66
C GLU A 91 10.55 -54.57 -5.00
N LYS A 92 10.82 -53.86 -6.11
CA LYS A 92 10.95 -54.49 -7.44
C LYS A 92 12.02 -55.60 -7.46
N ARG A 93 13.14 -55.39 -6.78
CA ARG A 93 14.22 -56.39 -6.67
C ARG A 93 13.80 -57.59 -5.83
N ALA A 94 13.11 -57.38 -4.71
CA ALA A 94 12.56 -58.45 -3.89
C ALA A 94 11.57 -59.29 -4.69
N ASP A 95 10.61 -58.65 -5.35
CA ASP A 95 9.64 -59.33 -6.21
C ASP A 95 10.27 -60.17 -7.32
N HIS A 96 11.39 -59.70 -7.88
CA HIS A 96 12.12 -60.46 -8.89
C HIS A 96 12.73 -61.73 -8.29
N ARG A 97 13.31 -61.65 -7.09
CA ARG A 97 13.85 -62.82 -6.37
C ARG A 97 12.74 -63.79 -5.99
N ASP A 98 11.63 -63.29 -5.47
CA ASP A 98 10.51 -64.11 -5.02
C ASP A 98 9.89 -64.88 -6.19
N ARG A 99 9.74 -64.24 -7.36
CA ARG A 99 9.32 -64.94 -8.60
C ARG A 99 10.31 -66.02 -9.02
N ALA A 100 11.61 -65.75 -8.94
CA ALA A 100 12.64 -66.73 -9.29
C ALA A 100 12.64 -67.94 -8.35
N SER A 101 12.29 -67.74 -7.07
CA SER A 101 12.13 -68.78 -6.06
C SER A 101 10.76 -69.47 -6.08
N GLY A 102 9.83 -69.06 -6.96
CA GLY A 102 8.47 -69.61 -7.04
C GLY A 102 7.54 -69.17 -5.90
N GLU A 103 7.89 -68.11 -5.16
CA GLU A 103 7.05 -67.55 -4.10
C GLU A 103 5.87 -66.74 -4.68
N LYS A 104 4.86 -66.50 -3.83
CA LYS A 104 3.68 -65.71 -4.22
C LYS A 104 3.99 -64.22 -4.20
N VAL A 105 4.05 -63.62 -5.38
CA VAL A 105 4.22 -62.18 -5.58
C VAL A 105 2.89 -61.52 -5.97
N PRO A 106 2.60 -60.26 -5.58
CA PRO A 106 1.44 -59.51 -6.06
C PRO A 106 1.32 -59.55 -7.59
N SER A 107 0.08 -59.67 -8.07
CA SER A 107 -0.20 -59.70 -9.51
C SER A 107 0.20 -58.38 -10.18
N TYR A 108 0.55 -58.43 -11.47
CA TYR A 108 0.86 -57.23 -12.25
C TYR A 108 -0.23 -56.16 -12.11
N ARG A 109 -1.51 -56.55 -12.23
CA ARG A 109 -2.66 -55.65 -12.09
C ARG A 109 -2.67 -54.95 -10.72
N ARG A 110 -2.45 -55.68 -9.62
CA ARG A 110 -2.43 -55.09 -8.27
C ARG A 110 -1.30 -54.05 -8.16
N ARG A 111 -0.11 -54.38 -8.66
CA ARG A 111 1.05 -53.48 -8.72
C ARG A 111 0.80 -52.23 -9.55
N SER A 112 0.07 -52.36 -10.66
CA SER A 112 -0.34 -51.21 -11.48
C SER A 112 -1.23 -50.24 -10.68
N TYR A 113 -2.19 -50.76 -9.90
CA TYR A 113 -3.03 -49.91 -9.05
C TYR A 113 -2.23 -49.24 -7.94
N GLU A 114 -1.35 -49.97 -7.26
CA GLU A 114 -0.48 -49.42 -6.22
C GLU A 114 0.42 -48.30 -6.78
N ALA A 115 0.99 -48.48 -7.99
CA ALA A 115 1.79 -47.45 -8.65
C ALA A 115 0.96 -46.21 -9.04
N ILE A 116 -0.29 -46.38 -9.47
CA ILE A 116 -1.18 -45.25 -9.77
C ILE A 116 -1.51 -44.47 -8.49
N GLU A 117 -1.77 -45.15 -7.38
CA GLU A 117 -2.05 -44.50 -6.11
C GLU A 117 -0.83 -43.74 -5.57
N ARG A 118 0.38 -44.31 -5.69
CA ARG A 118 1.63 -43.59 -5.38
C ARG A 118 1.81 -42.36 -6.27
N ALA A 119 1.57 -42.49 -7.58
CA ALA A 119 1.66 -41.37 -8.51
C ALA A 119 0.64 -40.25 -8.18
N ARG A 120 -0.57 -40.61 -7.77
CA ARG A 120 -1.58 -39.65 -7.31
C ARG A 120 -1.15 -38.93 -6.04
N ALA A 121 -0.56 -39.65 -5.08
CA ALA A 121 -0.02 -39.05 -3.86
C ALA A 121 1.08 -38.03 -4.18
N MET A 122 2.04 -38.39 -5.04
CA MET A 122 3.11 -37.47 -5.47
C MET A 122 2.56 -36.20 -6.17
N VAL A 123 1.51 -36.34 -6.98
CA VAL A 123 0.87 -35.18 -7.63
C VAL A 123 0.20 -34.27 -6.60
N ALA A 124 -0.54 -34.84 -5.64
CA ALA A 124 -1.19 -34.07 -4.59
C ALA A 124 -0.17 -33.32 -3.71
N GLU A 125 0.96 -33.96 -3.40
CA GLU A 125 2.06 -33.33 -2.66
C GLU A 125 2.71 -32.19 -3.47
N SER A 126 2.97 -32.42 -4.75
CA SER A 126 3.48 -31.39 -5.66
C SER A 126 2.54 -30.18 -5.76
N GLU A 127 1.23 -30.41 -5.79
CA GLU A 127 0.24 -29.33 -5.75
C GLU A 127 0.35 -28.53 -4.45
N GLN A 128 0.52 -29.18 -3.30
CA GLN A 128 0.73 -28.50 -2.02
C GLN A 128 2.05 -27.71 -1.99
N LYS A 129 3.14 -28.24 -2.56
CA LYS A 129 4.41 -27.52 -2.72
C LYS A 129 4.21 -26.24 -3.55
N LEU A 130 3.47 -26.32 -4.65
CA LEU A 130 3.17 -25.16 -5.50
C LEU A 130 2.31 -24.12 -4.78
N LEU A 131 1.32 -24.55 -3.98
CA LEU A 131 0.50 -23.64 -3.18
C LEU A 131 1.33 -22.90 -2.13
N ARG A 132 2.25 -23.60 -1.46
CA ARG A 132 3.20 -23.01 -0.51
C ARG A 132 4.12 -21.99 -1.20
N SER A 133 4.78 -22.40 -2.28
CA SER A 133 5.63 -21.50 -3.09
C SER A 133 4.87 -20.25 -3.56
N LYS A 134 3.63 -20.39 -4.02
CA LYS A 134 2.77 -19.26 -4.40
C LYS A 134 2.46 -18.33 -3.23
N ALA A 135 2.25 -18.87 -2.04
CA ALA A 135 2.03 -18.07 -0.84
C ALA A 135 3.31 -17.31 -0.44
N SER A 136 4.48 -17.93 -0.55
CA SER A 136 5.77 -17.29 -0.27
C SER A 136 6.09 -16.18 -1.28
N LEU A 137 5.79 -16.37 -2.56
CA LEU A 137 5.90 -15.29 -3.56
C LEU A 137 4.99 -14.10 -3.25
N ARG A 138 3.73 -14.35 -2.85
CA ARG A 138 2.81 -13.26 -2.47
C ARG A 138 3.31 -12.48 -1.25
N ARG A 139 3.97 -13.16 -0.31
CA ARG A 139 4.60 -12.53 0.86
C ARG A 139 5.76 -11.64 0.43
N ALA A 140 6.62 -12.13 -0.45
CA ALA A 140 7.71 -11.35 -1.06
C ALA A 140 7.17 -10.12 -1.82
N ASP A 141 6.19 -10.29 -2.71
CA ASP A 141 5.57 -9.16 -3.44
C ASP A 141 5.02 -8.10 -2.47
N ALA A 142 4.36 -8.53 -1.39
CA ALA A 142 3.83 -7.63 -0.38
C ALA A 142 4.94 -6.91 0.40
N ARG A 143 6.11 -7.53 0.56
CA ARG A 143 7.29 -6.94 1.18
C ARG A 143 7.92 -5.88 0.26
N ASP A 144 8.11 -6.20 -1.01
CA ASP A 144 8.65 -5.28 -2.02
C ASP A 144 7.78 -4.01 -2.12
N VAL A 145 6.45 -4.15 -2.06
CA VAL A 145 5.53 -3.00 -2.04
C VAL A 145 5.72 -2.13 -0.79
N ARG A 146 5.98 -2.72 0.38
CA ARG A 146 6.24 -1.97 1.61
C ARG A 146 7.58 -1.24 1.53
N GLU A 147 8.63 -1.94 1.10
CA GLU A 147 9.97 -1.37 0.92
C GLU A 147 9.94 -0.20 -0.08
N GLN A 148 9.27 -0.34 -1.22
CA GLN A 148 9.12 0.75 -2.18
C GLN A 148 8.41 1.96 -1.60
N ARG A 149 7.34 1.76 -0.82
CA ARG A 149 6.64 2.86 -0.15
C ARG A 149 7.52 3.59 0.85
N ALA A 150 8.36 2.87 1.60
CA ALA A 150 9.31 3.47 2.53
C ALA A 150 10.32 4.36 1.78
N VAL A 151 10.88 3.86 0.67
CA VAL A 151 11.77 4.64 -0.21
C VAL A 151 11.07 5.88 -0.76
N ASP A 152 9.81 5.77 -1.19
CA ASP A 152 9.03 6.90 -1.73
C ASP A 152 8.79 7.96 -0.65
N LEU A 153 8.46 7.56 0.58
CA LEU A 153 8.27 8.46 1.72
C LEU A 153 9.56 9.19 2.10
N GLU A 154 10.68 8.47 2.16
CA GLU A 154 12.01 9.04 2.44
C GLU A 154 12.43 10.02 1.33
N SER A 155 12.19 9.66 0.07
CA SER A 155 12.44 10.52 -1.09
C SER A 155 11.61 11.80 -1.03
N ALA A 156 10.33 11.69 -0.64
CA ALA A 156 9.46 12.84 -0.46
C ALA A 156 9.88 13.72 0.73
N ALA A 157 10.32 13.13 1.84
CA ALA A 157 10.86 13.87 2.98
C ALA A 157 12.13 14.63 2.59
N SER A 158 13.04 13.98 1.88
CA SER A 158 14.26 14.59 1.33
C SER A 158 13.94 15.74 0.37
N ALA A 159 12.90 15.60 -0.47
CA ALA A 159 12.46 16.65 -1.38
C ALA A 159 11.86 17.86 -0.63
N ARG A 160 11.12 17.64 0.45
CA ARG A 160 10.61 18.73 1.32
C ARG A 160 11.75 19.48 1.99
N HIS A 161 12.71 18.77 2.57
CA HIS A 161 13.87 19.39 3.22
C HIS A 161 14.66 20.29 2.24
N ARG A 162 14.89 19.81 1.01
CA ARG A 162 15.50 20.62 -0.07
C ARG A 162 14.68 21.86 -0.46
N ALA A 163 13.35 21.80 -0.35
CA ALA A 163 12.46 22.90 -0.69
C ALA A 163 12.42 23.96 0.41
N ASP A 164 12.51 23.56 1.69
CA ASP A 164 12.59 24.48 2.83
C ASP A 164 13.93 25.24 2.86
N ASP A 165 15.00 24.66 2.31
CA ASP A 165 16.32 25.29 2.24
C ASP A 165 16.49 26.33 1.09
N CYS A 166 15.51 26.51 0.21
CA CYS A 166 15.63 27.39 -0.96
C CYS A 166 14.41 28.33 -1.12
N GLU A 167 14.63 29.64 -1.06
CA GLU A 167 13.69 30.63 -1.61
C GLU A 167 13.42 30.29 -3.10
N PRO A 168 12.16 30.04 -3.49
CA PRO A 168 11.87 29.44 -4.78
C PRO A 168 12.17 30.43 -5.92
N SER A 169 13.17 30.11 -6.72
CA SER A 169 13.45 30.81 -7.98
C SER A 169 12.21 30.76 -8.88
N SER A 170 12.00 31.80 -9.69
CA SER A 170 10.92 31.86 -10.69
C SER A 170 10.85 30.57 -11.53
N GLU A 171 11.99 29.97 -11.88
CA GLU A 171 12.07 28.72 -12.63
C GLU A 171 11.49 27.50 -11.87
N GLN A 172 11.67 27.45 -10.55
CA GLN A 172 11.11 26.40 -9.69
C GLN A 172 9.59 26.54 -9.53
N LEU A 173 9.07 27.77 -9.49
CA LEU A 173 7.63 28.03 -9.50
C LEU A 173 6.99 27.61 -10.83
N HIS A 174 7.63 27.90 -11.96
CA HIS A 174 7.17 27.44 -13.28
C HIS A 174 7.20 25.91 -13.38
N GLY A 175 8.26 25.25 -12.88
CA GLY A 175 8.35 23.79 -12.82
C GLY A 175 7.25 23.18 -11.95
N ARG A 176 6.94 23.78 -10.80
CA ARG A 176 5.85 23.34 -9.91
C ARG A 176 4.47 23.51 -10.57
N VAL A 177 4.23 24.61 -11.28
CA VAL A 177 2.99 24.81 -12.06
C VAL A 177 2.86 23.77 -13.18
N ALA A 178 3.95 23.47 -13.89
CA ALA A 178 3.96 22.45 -14.94
C ALA A 178 3.65 21.05 -14.37
N HIS A 179 4.28 20.68 -13.26
CA HIS A 179 4.06 19.40 -12.60
C HIS A 179 2.63 19.25 -12.07
N LEU A 180 2.08 20.27 -11.41
CA LEU A 180 0.68 20.26 -10.95
C LEU A 180 -0.31 20.19 -12.11
N SER A 181 0.02 20.82 -13.24
CA SER A 181 -0.78 20.73 -14.46
C SER A 181 -0.77 19.32 -15.04
N GLU A 182 0.39 18.65 -15.03
CA GLU A 182 0.52 17.25 -15.47
C GLU A 182 -0.26 16.30 -14.55
N GLN A 183 -0.13 16.44 -13.24
CA GLN A 183 -0.91 15.67 -12.27
C GLN A 183 -2.42 15.84 -12.46
N LEU A 184 -2.89 17.06 -12.74
CA LEU A 184 -4.30 17.32 -13.03
C LEU A 184 -4.77 16.61 -14.30
N VAL A 185 -3.94 16.53 -15.34
CA VAL A 185 -4.25 15.77 -16.57
C VAL A 185 -4.35 14.28 -16.27
N GLU A 186 -3.45 13.73 -15.46
CA GLU A 186 -3.47 12.31 -15.07
C GLU A 186 -4.71 11.98 -14.24
N VAL A 187 -5.04 12.80 -13.24
CA VAL A 187 -6.23 12.63 -12.41
C VAL A 187 -7.51 12.74 -13.26
N ALA A 188 -7.56 13.69 -14.19
CA ALA A 188 -8.71 13.83 -15.11
C ALA A 188 -8.88 12.60 -16.01
N ARG A 189 -7.78 12.00 -16.49
CA ARG A 189 -7.81 10.75 -17.27
C ARG A 189 -8.31 9.58 -16.43
N ALA A 190 -7.74 9.39 -15.25
CA ALA A 190 -8.16 8.33 -14.33
C ALA A 190 -9.65 8.44 -13.95
N LEU A 191 -10.13 9.67 -13.71
CA LEU A 191 -11.54 9.92 -13.45
C LEU A 191 -12.42 9.64 -14.67
N ALA A 192 -11.97 9.98 -15.89
CA ALA A 192 -12.68 9.67 -17.12
C ALA A 192 -12.83 8.15 -17.32
N ASP A 193 -11.78 7.39 -17.06
CA ASP A 193 -11.81 5.93 -17.18
C ASP A 193 -12.72 5.29 -16.12
N ALA A 194 -12.76 5.83 -14.90
CA ALA A 194 -13.71 5.42 -13.88
C ALA A 194 -15.18 5.71 -14.28
N GLN A 195 -15.44 6.84 -14.95
CA GLN A 195 -16.76 7.18 -15.47
C GLN A 195 -17.18 6.25 -16.63
N GLU A 196 -16.26 5.85 -17.51
CA GLU A 196 -16.56 4.85 -18.55
C GLU A 196 -16.88 3.48 -17.95
N ALA A 197 -16.12 3.03 -16.93
CA ALA A 197 -16.41 1.79 -16.22
C ALA A 197 -17.78 1.81 -15.51
N LEU A 198 -18.17 2.98 -14.98
CA LEU A 198 -19.50 3.18 -14.39
C LEU A 198 -20.60 3.11 -15.46
N ALA A 199 -20.35 3.66 -16.66
CA ALA A 199 -21.28 3.55 -17.78
C ALA A 199 -21.48 2.08 -18.20
N GLU A 200 -20.39 1.33 -18.40
CA GLU A 200 -20.43 -0.09 -18.74
C GLU A 200 -21.15 -0.93 -17.68
N HIS A 201 -21.03 -0.56 -16.39
CA HIS A 201 -21.76 -1.23 -15.32
C HIS A 201 -23.27 -1.02 -15.44
N HIS A 202 -23.71 0.21 -15.70
CA HIS A 202 -25.12 0.52 -15.88
C HIS A 202 -25.71 -0.10 -17.15
N GLU A 203 -24.94 -0.20 -18.24
CA GLU A 203 -25.37 -0.92 -19.45
C GLU A 203 -25.57 -2.41 -19.19
N ARG A 204 -24.62 -3.06 -18.50
CA ARG A 204 -24.77 -4.46 -18.09
C ARG A 204 -26.00 -4.69 -17.21
N LEU A 205 -26.31 -3.78 -16.29
CA LEU A 205 -27.52 -3.86 -15.47
C LEU A 205 -28.79 -3.68 -16.30
N ALA A 206 -28.78 -2.79 -17.30
CA ALA A 206 -29.91 -2.59 -18.21
C ALA A 206 -30.17 -3.83 -19.08
N GLU A 207 -29.13 -4.55 -19.48
CA GLU A 207 -29.24 -5.82 -20.23
C GLU A 207 -29.75 -6.98 -19.36
N GLN A 208 -29.25 -7.09 -18.13
CA GLN A 208 -29.63 -8.15 -17.20
C GLN A 208 -31.03 -7.95 -16.59
N GLN A 209 -31.52 -6.71 -16.52
CA GLN A 209 -32.81 -6.35 -15.91
C GLN A 209 -33.64 -5.45 -16.84
N PRO A 210 -34.32 -6.02 -17.85
CA PRO A 210 -35.11 -5.26 -18.83
C PRO A 210 -36.19 -4.38 -18.18
N GLN A 211 -36.76 -4.83 -17.06
CA GLN A 211 -37.75 -4.10 -16.26
C GLN A 211 -37.19 -2.80 -15.64
N ASN A 212 -35.87 -2.72 -15.41
CA ASN A 212 -35.18 -1.58 -14.83
C ASN A 212 -34.31 -0.82 -15.86
N ALA A 213 -34.34 -1.22 -17.13
CA ALA A 213 -33.51 -0.64 -18.18
C ALA A 213 -33.76 0.87 -18.38
N ALA A 214 -35.00 1.33 -18.15
CA ALA A 214 -35.35 2.75 -18.22
C ALA A 214 -34.65 3.61 -17.15
N LEU A 215 -34.20 3.00 -16.05
CA LEU A 215 -33.49 3.69 -14.97
C LEU A 215 -31.97 3.70 -15.19
N HIS A 216 -31.41 2.62 -15.75
CA HIS A 216 -29.98 2.47 -15.94
C HIS A 216 -29.43 3.11 -17.22
N ARG A 217 -30.20 3.13 -18.32
CA ARG A 217 -29.74 3.77 -19.58
C ARG A 217 -29.37 5.25 -19.43
N PRO A 218 -30.20 6.10 -18.77
CA PRO A 218 -29.83 7.50 -18.53
C PRO A 218 -28.62 7.66 -17.60
N GLN A 219 -28.38 6.71 -16.69
CA GLN A 219 -27.22 6.72 -15.80
C GLN A 219 -25.93 6.42 -16.57
N ALA A 220 -25.96 5.46 -17.49
CA ALA A 220 -24.85 5.16 -18.39
C ALA A 220 -24.51 6.35 -19.31
N GLU A 221 -25.52 6.97 -19.92
CA GLU A 221 -25.32 8.14 -20.78
C GLU A 221 -24.70 9.34 -20.05
N ARG A 222 -25.13 9.61 -18.81
CA ARG A 222 -24.54 10.67 -17.97
C ARG A 222 -23.08 10.39 -17.65
N ALA A 223 -22.74 9.14 -17.30
CA ALA A 223 -21.38 8.74 -17.00
C ALA A 223 -20.47 8.87 -18.23
N ARG A 224 -20.93 8.46 -19.43
CA ARG A 224 -20.19 8.68 -20.68
C ARG A 224 -19.97 10.15 -21.01
N HIS A 225 -21.00 10.97 -20.85
CA HIS A 225 -20.88 12.41 -21.08
C HIS A 225 -19.89 13.05 -20.10
N ALA A 226 -19.86 12.60 -18.85
CA ALA A 226 -18.86 13.03 -17.87
C ALA A 226 -17.43 12.60 -18.26
N ALA A 227 -17.26 11.36 -18.74
CA ALA A 227 -15.97 10.88 -19.24
C ALA A 227 -15.45 11.69 -20.44
N GLN A 228 -16.33 12.02 -21.39
CA GLN A 228 -15.99 12.87 -22.54
C GLN A 228 -15.58 14.28 -22.11
N TYR A 229 -16.35 14.91 -21.23
CA TYR A 229 -16.04 16.23 -20.70
C TYR A 229 -14.67 16.27 -19.99
N LEU A 230 -14.34 15.25 -19.21
CA LEU A 230 -13.06 15.12 -18.50
C LEU A 230 -11.87 14.93 -19.46
N ARG A 231 -12.09 14.31 -20.62
CA ARG A 231 -11.05 14.16 -21.67
C ARG A 231 -10.80 15.48 -22.43
N GLU A 232 -11.79 16.38 -22.48
CA GLU A 232 -11.70 17.68 -23.17
C GLU A 232 -11.14 18.82 -22.30
N LEU A 233 -11.38 18.79 -20.99
CA LEU A 233 -10.83 19.74 -20.01
C LEU A 233 -9.31 20.00 -20.12
N PRO A 234 -8.43 19.00 -20.28
CA PRO A 234 -6.98 19.22 -20.34
C PRO A 234 -6.49 19.95 -21.60
N GLN A 235 -7.27 20.00 -22.69
CA GLN A 235 -6.89 20.73 -23.91
C GLN A 235 -7.16 22.24 -23.82
N SER A 236 -8.14 22.65 -23.01
CA SER A 236 -8.59 24.04 -22.93
C SER A 236 -7.78 24.91 -21.95
N GLY A 237 -7.12 24.28 -20.96
CA GLY A 237 -6.24 24.96 -20.01
C GLY A 237 -4.82 25.23 -20.56
N ALA A 238 -4.29 24.31 -21.36
CA ALA A 238 -2.95 24.44 -21.96
C ALA A 238 -2.86 25.50 -23.07
N VAL A 239 -3.98 25.80 -23.75
CA VAL A 239 -4.04 26.84 -24.80
C VAL A 239 -4.08 28.26 -24.22
N ARG A 240 -4.49 28.43 -22.96
CA ARG A 240 -4.66 29.75 -22.34
C ARG A 240 -3.46 30.24 -21.52
N LEU A 241 -2.44 29.40 -21.31
CA LEU A 241 -1.22 29.73 -20.55
C LEU A 241 0.01 29.96 -21.46
N ARG A 242 -0.17 30.06 -22.79
CA ARG A 242 0.88 30.38 -23.78
C ARG A 242 0.69 31.74 -24.47
N GLN A 243 -0.16 32.62 -23.95
CA GLN A 243 -0.24 34.03 -24.35
C GLN A 243 0.03 34.92 -23.13
#